data_AF-A0A940UW13-F1
#
_entry.id   AF-A0A940UW13-F1
#
_cell.length_a   1.000
_cell.length_b   1.000
_cell.length_c   1.000
_cell.angle_alpha   90.00
_cell.angle_beta   90.00
_cell.angle_gamma   90.00
#
_symmetry.space_group_name_H-M   'P 1'
#
loop_
_entity.id
_entity.type
_entity.pdbx_description
1 polymer ?
#
loop_
_entity_poly.entity_id
_entity_poly.type
_entity_poly.pdbx_seq_one_letter_code
_entity_poly.pdbx_strand_id
1 'polypeptide(L)'
;ATLIRGHSALISAFNPGWKNPNLYDDQVRGTASIIAAVKEADIKRVLWVGGAGGLEVKPGVRVLDGPDLPNWVRPGALATFKALEQLRNEPKLEWSYLAPSAELTPGERTGKFRLGGDQLLIDASGRSRISVQDYAVAMIDELENPHHVRQRFTVGY
;
A
#
# COMPACT_ATOMS: atom_id res chain seq x y z
N ALA A 1 10.14 -11.79 15.51
CA ALA A 1 9.21 -12.89 15.18
C ALA A 1 8.27 -13.30 16.31
N THR A 2 8.72 -13.37 17.56
CA THR A 2 7.93 -13.97 18.67
C THR A 2 6.52 -13.40 18.84
N LEU A 3 6.33 -12.10 18.69
CA LEU A 3 5.02 -11.44 18.86
C LEU A 3 3.98 -11.82 17.79
N ILE A 4 4.41 -12.27 16.61
CA ILE A 4 3.53 -12.55 15.47
C ILE A 4 3.42 -14.04 15.16
N ARG A 5 4.21 -14.90 15.82
CA ARG A 5 4.17 -16.35 15.59
C ARG A 5 2.78 -16.91 15.86
N GLY A 6 2.34 -17.85 15.02
CA GLY A 6 1.04 -18.52 15.14
C GLY A 6 -0.14 -17.78 14.47
N HIS A 7 0.08 -16.58 13.92
CA HIS A 7 -0.93 -15.89 13.11
C HIS A 7 -0.97 -16.44 11.69
N SER A 8 -2.15 -16.43 11.06
CA SER A 8 -2.34 -16.87 9.68
C SER A 8 -1.89 -15.84 8.64
N ALA A 9 -1.92 -14.56 8.99
CA ALA A 9 -1.54 -13.45 8.12
C ALA A 9 -1.01 -12.25 8.91
N LEU A 10 -0.33 -11.33 8.23
CA LEU A 10 0.07 -10.03 8.77
C LEU A 10 -0.36 -8.89 7.85
N ILE A 11 -1.04 -7.88 8.39
CA ILE A 11 -1.27 -6.60 7.71
C ILE A 11 -0.28 -5.57 8.23
N SER A 12 0.55 -5.02 7.35
CA SER A 12 1.47 -3.93 7.67
C SER A 12 0.86 -2.59 7.28
N ALA A 13 0.51 -1.78 8.28
CA ALA A 13 0.13 -0.37 8.14
C ALA A 13 1.25 0.57 8.60
N PHE A 14 2.51 0.11 8.58
CA PHE A 14 3.64 0.84 9.13
C PHE A 14 3.96 2.10 8.31
N ASN A 15 3.96 3.25 8.99
CA ASN A 15 4.46 4.52 8.51
C ASN A 15 5.27 5.15 9.66
N PRO A 16 6.51 5.62 9.44
CA PRO A 16 7.34 6.16 10.52
C PRO A 16 7.00 7.61 10.89
N GLY A 17 5.91 8.17 10.35
CA GLY A 17 5.37 9.49 10.63
C GLY A 17 5.80 10.54 9.61
N TRP A 18 4.86 11.36 9.12
CA TRP A 18 5.12 12.43 8.15
C TRP A 18 6.05 13.55 8.64
N LYS A 19 6.19 13.71 9.95
CA LYS A 19 7.10 14.69 10.57
C LYS A 19 8.50 14.11 10.85
N ASN A 20 8.73 12.83 10.55
CA ASN A 20 10.03 12.20 10.77
C ASN A 20 11.04 12.71 9.73
N PRO A 21 12.18 13.31 10.14
CA PRO A 21 13.20 13.76 9.20
C PRO A 21 13.86 12.62 8.41
N ASN A 22 13.83 11.39 8.93
CA ASN A 22 14.39 10.18 8.32
C ASN A 22 13.31 9.28 7.69
N LEU A 23 12.13 9.83 7.37
CA LEU A 23 10.95 9.08 6.92
C LEU A 23 11.27 8.00 5.90
N TYR A 24 12.01 8.36 4.84
CA TYR A 24 12.33 7.41 3.77
C TYR A 24 13.14 6.22 4.29
N ASP A 25 14.28 6.48 4.93
CA ASP A 25 15.18 5.42 5.38
C ASP A 25 14.54 4.57 6.49
N ASP A 26 13.78 5.20 7.40
CA ASP A 26 13.10 4.50 8.49
C ASP A 26 11.99 3.58 7.95
N GLN A 27 11.25 4.01 6.93
CA GLN A 27 10.23 3.17 6.31
C GLN A 27 10.85 2.01 5.52
N VAL A 28 11.94 2.26 4.79
CA VAL A 28 12.67 1.24 4.02
C VAL A 28 13.24 0.17 4.96
N ARG A 29 13.90 0.58 6.05
CA ARG A 29 14.43 -0.34 7.06
C ARG A 29 13.30 -1.08 7.78
N GLY A 30 12.25 -0.37 8.20
CA GLY A 30 11.10 -0.98 8.87
C GLY A 30 10.42 -2.03 8.00
N THR A 31 10.26 -1.78 6.70
CA THR A 31 9.73 -2.77 5.74
C THR A 31 10.59 -4.03 5.72
N ALA A 32 11.91 -3.89 5.58
CA ALA A 32 12.82 -5.03 5.55
C ALA A 32 12.77 -5.82 6.87
N SER A 33 12.72 -5.13 8.01
CA SER A 33 12.59 -5.76 9.33
C SER A 33 11.27 -6.52 9.49
N ILE A 34 10.15 -5.97 9.02
CA ILE A 34 8.84 -6.63 9.07
C ILE A 34 8.83 -7.88 8.19
N ILE A 35 9.34 -7.78 6.94
CA ILE A 35 9.45 -8.94 6.02
C ILE A 35 10.30 -10.05 6.66
N ALA A 36 11.45 -9.70 7.25
CA ALA A 36 12.31 -10.66 7.93
C ALA A 36 11.58 -11.35 9.11
N ALA A 37 10.88 -10.57 9.94
CA ALA A 37 10.15 -11.08 11.09
C ALA A 37 9.00 -12.02 10.70
N VAL A 38 8.26 -11.69 9.63
CA VAL A 38 7.19 -12.52 9.06
C VAL A 38 7.73 -13.87 8.62
N LYS A 39 8.86 -13.87 7.90
CA LYS A 39 9.51 -15.11 7.41
C LYS A 39 10.00 -15.98 8.55
N GLU A 40 10.62 -15.38 9.58
CA GLU A 40 11.06 -16.09 10.78
C GLU A 40 9.89 -16.65 11.61
N ALA A 41 8.71 -16.02 11.52
CA ALA A 41 7.49 -16.48 12.16
C ALA A 41 6.70 -17.52 11.34
N ASP A 42 7.18 -17.91 10.16
CA ASP A 42 6.52 -18.81 9.20
C ASP A 42 5.13 -18.33 8.73
N ILE A 43 4.94 -17.01 8.66
CA ILE A 43 3.71 -16.40 8.11
C ILE A 43 3.90 -16.22 6.60
N LYS A 44 3.00 -16.78 5.79
CA LYS A 44 3.08 -16.66 4.32
C LYS A 44 2.29 -15.48 3.77
N ARG A 45 1.07 -15.26 4.28
CA ARG A 45 0.15 -14.23 3.79
C ARG A 45 0.49 -12.89 4.42
N VAL A 46 0.83 -11.90 3.59
CA VAL A 46 1.02 -10.52 4.05
C VAL A 46 0.24 -9.55 3.20
N LEU A 47 -0.34 -8.53 3.82
CA LEU A 47 -0.93 -7.41 3.13
C LEU A 47 -0.25 -6.12 3.57
N TRP A 48 -0.12 -5.19 2.64
CA TRP A 48 0.65 -3.98 2.86
C TRP A 48 -0.17 -2.75 2.48
N VAL A 49 -0.27 -1.81 3.43
CA VAL A 49 -0.75 -0.47 3.15
C VAL A 49 0.27 0.24 2.28
N GLY A 50 -0.13 0.54 1.05
CA GLY A 50 0.72 1.15 0.04
C GLY A 50 0.63 2.68 0.01
N GLY A 51 1.10 3.23 -1.09
CA GLY A 51 0.99 4.65 -1.44
C GLY A 51 0.61 4.83 -2.90
N ALA A 52 -0.15 5.89 -3.19
CA ALA A 52 -0.63 6.23 -4.53
C ALA A 52 0.50 6.63 -5.50
N GLY A 53 1.65 7.05 -4.98
CA GLY A 53 2.76 7.58 -5.79
C GLY A 53 3.26 6.63 -6.88
N GLY A 54 3.19 5.32 -6.64
CA GLY A 54 3.60 4.31 -7.62
C GLY A 54 2.56 4.00 -8.70
N LEU A 55 1.31 4.43 -8.54
CA LEU A 55 0.24 4.21 -9.53
C LEU A 55 0.50 5.04 -10.79
N GLU A 56 -0.01 4.56 -11.91
CA GLU A 56 0.16 5.17 -13.22
C GLU A 56 -0.98 6.13 -13.55
N VAL A 57 -0.65 7.34 -14.00
CA VAL A 57 -1.64 8.29 -14.56
C VAL A 57 -1.91 8.05 -16.04
N LYS A 58 -0.96 7.36 -16.69
CA LYS A 58 -1.04 6.78 -18.03
C LYS A 58 0.04 5.68 -18.12
N PRO A 59 -0.05 4.73 -19.07
CA PRO A 59 0.91 3.63 -19.17
C PRO A 59 2.37 4.09 -19.08
N GLY A 60 3.10 3.56 -18.09
CA GLY A 60 4.51 3.84 -17.86
C GLY A 60 4.84 5.20 -17.22
N VAL A 61 3.86 6.02 -16.85
CA VAL A 61 4.09 7.30 -16.15
C VAL A 61 3.39 7.28 -14.80
N ARG A 62 4.19 7.27 -13.73
CA ARG A 62 3.67 7.19 -12.35
C ARG A 62 3.32 8.56 -11.81
N VAL A 63 2.46 8.60 -10.80
CA VAL A 63 2.15 9.81 -10.01
C VAL A 63 3.44 10.46 -9.48
N LEU A 64 4.40 9.65 -9.02
CA LEU A 64 5.66 10.15 -8.46
C LEU A 64 6.60 10.83 -9.49
N ASP A 65 6.43 10.50 -10.77
CA ASP A 65 7.18 11.07 -11.88
C ASP A 65 6.58 12.42 -12.35
N GLY A 66 5.39 12.77 -11.85
CA GLY A 66 4.71 14.01 -12.17
C GLY A 66 5.38 15.25 -11.56
N PRO A 67 5.33 16.41 -12.24
CA PRO A 67 5.89 17.66 -11.73
C PRO A 67 5.11 18.21 -10.53
N ASP A 68 3.83 17.85 -10.38
CA ASP A 68 2.91 18.43 -9.40
C ASP A 68 2.92 17.73 -8.04
N LEU A 69 3.75 16.70 -7.84
CA LEU A 69 3.83 16.01 -6.55
C LEU A 69 4.43 16.95 -5.49
N PRO A 70 3.69 17.27 -4.39
CA PRO A 70 4.20 18.17 -3.38
C PRO A 70 5.52 17.66 -2.79
N ASN A 71 6.50 18.55 -2.64
CA ASN A 71 7.85 18.20 -2.17
C ASN A 71 7.85 17.46 -0.82
N TRP A 72 6.92 17.80 0.07
CA TRP A 72 6.80 17.15 1.38
C TRP A 72 6.24 15.72 1.30
N VAL A 73 5.51 15.36 0.23
CA VAL A 73 4.98 14.00 0.01
C VAL A 73 6.02 13.09 -0.63
N ARG A 74 6.92 13.64 -1.45
CA ARG A 74 7.88 12.89 -2.27
C ARG A 74 8.69 11.85 -1.49
N PRO A 75 9.27 12.13 -0.30
CA PRO A 75 10.00 11.12 0.46
C PRO A 75 9.14 9.91 0.84
N GLY A 76 7.91 10.14 1.30
CA GLY A 76 6.98 9.05 1.65
C GLY A 76 6.45 8.27 0.45
N ALA A 77 6.20 8.96 -0.67
CA ALA A 77 5.82 8.30 -1.92
C ALA A 77 6.94 7.37 -2.43
N LEU A 78 8.20 7.83 -2.40
CA LEU A 78 9.35 7.00 -2.76
C LEU A 78 9.54 5.83 -1.79
N ALA A 79 9.33 6.05 -0.50
CA ALA A 79 9.50 5.01 0.52
C ALA A 79 8.47 3.88 0.38
N THR A 80 7.20 4.21 0.15
CA THR A 80 6.14 3.22 -0.10
C THR A 80 6.39 2.47 -1.42
N PHE A 81 6.85 3.15 -2.47
CA PHE A 81 7.27 2.49 -3.71
C PHE A 81 8.46 1.54 -3.47
N LYS A 82 9.43 1.94 -2.65
CA LYS A 82 10.55 1.06 -2.29
C LYS A 82 10.09 -0.17 -1.50
N ALA A 83 9.07 -0.05 -0.66
CA ALA A 83 8.46 -1.19 0.01
C ALA A 83 7.82 -2.18 -0.99
N LEU A 84 7.12 -1.68 -2.02
CA LEU A 84 6.60 -2.52 -3.09
C LEU A 84 7.72 -3.26 -3.84
N GLU A 85 8.85 -2.62 -4.12
CA GLU A 85 10.01 -3.30 -4.73
C GLU A 85 10.56 -4.42 -3.84
N GLN A 86 10.67 -4.19 -2.52
CA GLN A 86 11.10 -5.24 -1.58
C GLN A 86 10.15 -6.44 -1.60
N LEU A 87 8.84 -6.19 -1.64
CA LEU A 87 7.83 -7.26 -1.73
C LEU A 87 7.91 -8.03 -3.05
N ARG A 88 8.05 -7.32 -4.19
CA ARG A 88 8.23 -7.95 -5.51
C ARG A 88 9.45 -8.88 -5.57
N ASN A 89 10.50 -8.54 -4.83
CA ASN A 89 11.73 -9.35 -4.72
C ASN A 89 11.63 -10.49 -3.70
N GLU A 90 10.48 -10.68 -3.03
CA GLU A 90 10.29 -11.74 -2.04
C GLU A 90 9.44 -12.90 -2.63
N PRO A 91 10.08 -13.99 -3.08
CA PRO A 91 9.40 -15.07 -3.78
C PRO A 91 8.68 -16.05 -2.85
N LYS A 92 8.86 -15.97 -1.52
CA LYS A 92 8.25 -16.91 -0.57
C LYS A 92 6.95 -16.40 0.03
N LEU A 93 6.70 -15.09 -0.01
CA LEU A 93 5.51 -14.50 0.58
C LEU A 93 4.36 -14.41 -0.44
N GLU A 94 3.14 -14.54 0.09
CA GLU A 94 1.88 -14.30 -0.61
C GLU A 94 1.43 -12.87 -0.30
N TRP A 95 2.17 -11.91 -0.86
CA TRP A 95 1.96 -10.50 -0.56
C TRP A 95 0.84 -9.87 -1.40
N SER A 96 0.06 -8.96 -0.82
CA SER A 96 -0.80 -8.04 -1.57
C SER A 96 -0.49 -6.60 -1.15
N TYR A 97 -0.29 -5.73 -2.11
CA TYR A 97 -0.01 -4.31 -1.86
C TYR A 97 -1.21 -3.48 -2.29
N LEU A 98 -1.90 -2.86 -1.34
CA LEU A 98 -3.06 -2.03 -1.62
C LEU A 98 -2.63 -0.56 -1.70
N ALA A 99 -2.48 -0.04 -2.92
CA ALA A 99 -2.24 1.37 -3.13
C ALA A 99 -3.55 2.16 -2.93
N PRO A 100 -3.62 3.15 -2.03
CA PRO A 100 -4.81 4.00 -1.93
C PRO A 100 -4.98 4.87 -3.18
N SER A 101 -6.18 5.44 -3.33
CA SER A 101 -6.37 6.64 -4.17
C SER A 101 -5.48 7.80 -3.71
N ALA A 102 -5.29 8.81 -4.56
CA ALA A 102 -4.44 9.96 -4.23
C ALA A 102 -4.91 10.73 -2.98
N GLU A 103 -6.23 10.87 -2.82
CA GLU A 103 -6.87 11.41 -1.63
C GLU A 103 -7.39 10.27 -0.75
N LEU A 104 -6.72 10.02 0.37
CA LEU A 104 -7.14 9.10 1.42
C LEU A 104 -7.45 9.90 2.68
N THR A 105 -8.74 10.10 2.97
CA THR A 105 -9.20 10.92 4.09
C THR A 105 -10.29 10.20 4.89
N PRO A 106 -10.50 10.51 6.18
CA PRO A 106 -11.64 9.99 6.91
C PRO A 106 -12.95 10.36 6.21
N GLY A 107 -13.87 9.40 6.10
CA GLY A 107 -15.17 9.58 5.46
C GLY A 107 -16.16 8.49 5.85
N GLU A 108 -17.12 8.21 4.96
CA GLU A 108 -18.14 7.18 5.20
C GLU A 108 -17.63 5.77 4.85
N ARG A 109 -18.14 4.76 5.57
CA ARG A 109 -17.97 3.34 5.23
C ARG A 109 -19.15 2.91 4.35
N THR A 110 -18.97 2.99 3.04
CA THR A 110 -20.02 2.71 2.06
C THR A 110 -20.01 1.27 1.56
N GLY A 111 -18.84 0.63 1.54
CA GLY A 111 -18.63 -0.66 0.87
C GLY A 111 -18.79 -0.59 -0.66
N LYS A 112 -18.80 0.61 -1.24
CA LYS A 112 -19.02 0.86 -2.67
C LYS A 112 -17.84 1.62 -3.25
N PHE A 113 -16.97 0.90 -3.92
CA PHE A 113 -15.79 1.43 -4.58
C PHE A 113 -15.41 0.51 -5.75
N ARG A 114 -14.57 1.03 -6.65
CA ARG A 114 -13.96 0.27 -7.73
C ARG A 114 -12.63 -0.30 -7.26
N LEU A 115 -12.33 -1.50 -7.75
CA LEU A 115 -11.00 -2.09 -7.68
C LEU A 115 -10.27 -1.84 -8.99
N GLY A 116 -8.96 -1.62 -8.91
CA GLY A 116 -8.07 -1.46 -10.05
C GLY A 116 -6.72 -2.13 -9.80
N GLY A 117 -5.88 -2.19 -10.83
CA GLY A 117 -4.51 -2.70 -10.72
C GLY A 117 -3.52 -1.55 -10.52
N ASP A 118 -2.82 -1.24 -11.60
CA ASP A 118 -1.67 -0.33 -11.59
C ASP A 118 -2.02 1.13 -11.93
N GLN A 119 -3.20 1.38 -12.49
CA GLN A 119 -3.65 2.72 -12.89
C GLN A 119 -4.31 3.46 -11.73
N LEU A 120 -4.05 4.76 -11.62
CA LEU A 120 -4.74 5.64 -10.70
C LEU A 120 -6.23 5.69 -11.05
N LEU A 121 -7.10 5.39 -10.08
CA LEU A 121 -8.54 5.49 -10.27
C LEU A 121 -8.97 6.95 -10.11
N ILE A 122 -9.54 7.49 -11.18
CA ILE A 122 -10.09 8.84 -11.25
C ILE A 122 -11.59 8.74 -11.52
N ASP A 123 -12.38 9.56 -10.84
CA ASP A 123 -13.83 9.66 -11.02
C ASP A 123 -14.23 10.66 -12.12
N ALA A 124 -15.53 10.78 -12.40
CA ALA A 124 -16.06 11.70 -13.42
C ALA A 124 -15.79 13.19 -13.12
N SER A 125 -15.45 13.54 -11.87
CA SER A 125 -15.06 14.90 -11.47
C SER A 125 -13.55 15.14 -11.56
N GLY A 126 -12.78 14.18 -12.07
CA GLY A 126 -11.33 14.29 -12.20
C GLY A 126 -10.57 14.08 -10.89
N ARG A 127 -11.20 13.52 -9.85
CA ARG A 127 -10.55 13.27 -8.55
C ARG A 127 -10.24 11.80 -8.34
N SER A 128 -9.16 11.53 -7.62
CA SER A 128 -8.81 10.18 -7.16
C SER A 128 -8.98 10.13 -5.65
N ARG A 129 -10.07 9.52 -5.18
CA ARG A 129 -10.48 9.56 -3.76
C ARG A 129 -11.01 8.23 -3.25
N ILE A 130 -10.73 7.95 -1.98
CA ILE A 130 -11.32 6.87 -1.20
C ILE A 130 -11.36 7.26 0.27
N SER A 131 -12.39 6.85 1.02
CA SER A 131 -12.38 7.04 2.48
C SER A 131 -11.43 6.04 3.15
N VAL A 132 -10.90 6.40 4.33
CA VAL A 132 -10.12 5.47 5.18
C VAL A 132 -10.94 4.22 5.50
N GLN A 133 -12.23 4.38 5.71
CA GLN A 133 -13.15 3.31 6.06
C GLN A 133 -13.35 2.33 4.92
N ASP A 134 -13.56 2.81 3.69
CA ASP A 134 -13.71 1.95 2.52
C ASP A 134 -12.38 1.33 2.08
N TYR A 135 -11.27 2.06 2.25
CA TYR A 135 -9.93 1.48 2.09
C TYR A 135 -9.70 0.30 3.04
N ALA A 136 -10.11 0.44 4.31
CA ALA A 136 -10.03 -0.65 5.28
C ALA A 136 -10.95 -1.83 4.91
N VAL A 137 -12.14 -1.58 4.36
CA VAL A 137 -13.01 -2.64 3.81
C VAL A 137 -12.27 -3.41 2.73
N ALA A 138 -11.72 -2.74 1.72
CA ALA A 138 -10.98 -3.41 0.65
C ALA A 138 -9.76 -4.22 1.14
N MET A 139 -9.07 -3.73 2.18
CA MET A 139 -7.95 -4.45 2.78
C MET A 139 -8.40 -5.75 3.46
N ILE A 140 -9.52 -5.72 4.19
CA ILE A 140 -10.05 -6.91 4.86
C ILE A 140 -10.69 -7.87 3.86
N ASP A 141 -11.40 -7.38 2.85
CA ASP A 141 -11.95 -8.22 1.78
C ASP A 141 -10.85 -9.02 1.06
N GLU A 142 -9.70 -8.41 0.76
CA GLU A 142 -8.55 -9.08 0.15
C GLU A 142 -7.82 -10.04 1.12
N LEU A 143 -7.91 -9.81 2.44
CA LEU A 143 -7.41 -10.77 3.43
C LEU A 143 -8.30 -12.02 3.47
N GLU A 144 -9.61 -11.84 3.50
CA GLU A 144 -10.60 -12.92 3.63
C GLU A 144 -10.78 -13.71 2.33
N ASN A 145 -10.79 -13.02 1.18
CA ASN A 145 -10.98 -13.60 -0.15
C ASN A 145 -9.86 -13.09 -1.09
N PRO A 146 -8.68 -13.74 -1.08
CA PRO A 146 -7.53 -13.25 -1.83
C PRO A 146 -7.74 -13.28 -3.35
N HIS A 147 -7.68 -12.13 -4.00
CA HIS A 147 -7.73 -11.99 -5.45
C HIS A 147 -6.44 -11.44 -6.05
N HIS A 148 -5.58 -10.80 -5.25
CA HIS A 148 -4.40 -10.06 -5.69
C HIS A 148 -3.11 -10.58 -5.05
N VAL A 149 -2.94 -11.91 -5.02
CA VAL A 149 -1.73 -12.55 -4.47
C VAL A 149 -0.53 -12.25 -5.37
N ARG A 150 0.54 -11.73 -4.76
CA ARG A 150 1.77 -11.22 -5.39
C ARG A 150 1.51 -10.10 -6.39
N GLN A 151 0.52 -9.27 -6.09
CA GLN A 151 0.13 -8.16 -6.94
C GLN A 151 -0.07 -6.88 -6.13
N ARG A 152 0.15 -5.75 -6.81
CA ARG A 152 -0.41 -4.47 -6.38
C ARG A 152 -1.82 -4.38 -6.94
N PHE A 153 -2.70 -3.78 -6.16
CA PHE A 153 -4.02 -3.34 -6.60
C PHE A 153 -4.35 -2.00 -5.94
N THR A 154 -5.45 -1.37 -6.36
CA THR A 154 -5.90 -0.07 -5.85
C THR A 154 -7.41 0.01 -5.72
N VAL A 155 -7.87 1.01 -4.98
CA VAL A 155 -9.28 1.28 -4.66
C VAL A 155 -9.60 2.77 -4.86
N GLY A 156 -10.80 3.06 -5.35
CA GLY A 156 -11.28 4.43 -5.54
C GLY A 156 -12.75 4.49 -5.93
N TYR A 157 -13.41 5.61 -5.69
CA TYR A 157 -14.80 5.84 -6.10
C TYR A 157 -14.94 5.96 -7.62
#